data_AF-A0A416G3Q3-F1
#
_entry.id   AF-A0A416G3Q3-F1
#
_cell.length_a   1.000
_cell.length_b   1.000
_cell.length_c   1.000
_cell.angle_alpha   90.00
_cell.angle_beta   90.00
_cell.angle_gamma   90.00
#
_symmetry.space_group_name_H-M   'P 1'
#
loop_
_entity.id
_entity.type
_entity.pdbx_description
1 polymer ?
#
loop_
_entity_poly.entity_id
_entity_poly.type
_entity_poly.pdbx_seq_one_letter_code
_entity_poly.pdbx_strand_id
1 'polypeptide(L)' 'MREKHPFIVLSFQTTVAAMEWEKRCMETGIPGRLIPLPREISAGCGLAWRMRPEEWEQWSGRVDTSVYDKVSCVWQ' A
#
# COMPACT_ATOMS: atom_id res chain seq x y z
N MET A 1 9.82 19.01 -16.66
CA MET A 1 10.57 18.02 -15.84
C MET A 1 9.54 17.37 -14.93
N ARG A 2 9.28 16.06 -15.04
CA ARG A 2 8.27 15.38 -14.21
C ARG A 2 8.92 15.03 -12.88
N GLU A 3 8.50 15.70 -11.81
CA GLU A 3 8.98 15.42 -10.45
C GLU A 3 8.52 14.02 -10.05
N LYS A 4 9.46 13.06 -10.02
CA LYS A 4 9.20 11.71 -9.50
C LYS A 4 8.99 11.82 -8.00
N HIS A 5 7.76 11.65 -7.56
CA HIS A 5 7.44 11.66 -6.14
C HIS A 5 7.52 10.21 -5.62
N PRO A 6 8.19 9.98 -4.48
CA PRO A 6 8.18 8.67 -3.85
C PRO A 6 6.77 8.35 -3.34
N PHE A 7 6.33 7.12 -3.58
CA PHE A 7 5.09 6.57 -3.05
C PHE A 7 5.38 5.31 -2.26
N ILE A 8 4.64 5.11 -1.18
CA ILE A 8 4.67 3.86 -0.43
C ILE A 8 3.63 2.92 -1.01
N VAL A 9 4.08 1.71 -1.32
CA VAL A 9 3.27 0.64 -1.85
C VAL A 9 3.36 -0.55 -0.89
N LEU A 10 2.20 -0.97 -0.38
CA LEU A 10 2.09 -2.16 0.45
C LEU A 10 1.65 -3.33 -0.42
N SER A 11 2.45 -4.38 -0.46
CA SER A 11 2.11 -5.60 -1.16
C SER A 11 1.41 -6.60 -0.24
N PHE A 12 0.45 -7.34 -0.80
CA PHE A 12 -0.28 -8.37 -0.06
C PHE A 12 0.10 -9.76 -0.55
N GLN A 13 0.00 -10.74 0.35
CA GLN A 13 0.27 -12.13 0.03
C GLN A 13 -0.92 -12.77 -0.70
N THR A 14 -2.15 -12.38 -0.34
CA THR A 14 -3.39 -12.88 -0.95
C THR A 14 -4.32 -11.73 -1.38
N THR A 15 -5.15 -11.99 -2.38
CA THR A 15 -6.18 -11.04 -2.84
C THR A 15 -7.18 -10.72 -1.73
N VAL A 16 -7.46 -11.69 -0.84
CA VAL A 16 -8.36 -11.50 0.30
C VAL A 16 -7.81 -10.46 1.26
N ALA A 17 -6.53 -10.57 1.65
CA ALA A 17 -5.89 -9.58 2.52
C ALA A 17 -5.90 -8.17 1.90
N ALA A 18 -5.69 -8.06 0.58
CA ALA A 18 -5.78 -6.79 -0.14
C ALA A 18 -7.19 -6.16 -0.06
N MET A 19 -8.25 -6.96 -0.18
CA MET A 19 -9.64 -6.49 -0.09
C MET A 19 -10.05 -6.16 1.35
N GLU A 20 -9.63 -6.96 2.33
CA GLU A 20 -9.84 -6.67 3.76
C GLU A 20 -9.14 -5.37 4.16
N TRP A 21 -7.92 -5.17 3.65
CA TRP A 21 -7.16 -3.94 3.83
C TRP A 21 -7.91 -2.74 3.26
N GLU A 22 -8.42 -2.83 2.03
CA GLU A 22 -9.22 -1.76 1.42
C GLU A 22 -10.41 -1.39 2.30
N LYS A 23 -11.19 -2.38 2.74
CA LYS A 23 -12.34 -2.16 3.61
C LYS A 23 -11.93 -1.49 4.92
N ARG A 24 -10.87 -1.98 5.56
CA ARG A 24 -10.31 -1.40 6.79
C ARG A 24 -9.88 0.05 6.57
N CYS A 25 -9.22 0.34 5.45
CA CYS A 25 -8.81 1.70 5.09
C CYS A 25 -10.02 2.61 4.90
N MET A 26 -11.08 2.16 4.24
CA MET A 26 -12.31 2.91 4.08
C MET A 26 -12.98 3.20 5.44
N GLU A 27 -13.04 2.22 6.35
CA GLU A 27 -13.64 2.38 7.68
C GLU A 27 -12.80 3.29 8.61
N THR A 28 -11.47 3.22 8.47
CA THR A 28 -10.54 3.99 9.33
C THR A 28 -10.24 5.38 8.72
N GLY A 29 -10.58 5.61 7.45
CA GLY A 29 -10.25 6.83 6.71
C GLY A 29 -8.77 6.90 6.31
N ILE A 30 -8.10 5.76 6.15
CA ILE A 30 -6.69 5.72 5.71
C ILE A 30 -6.61 6.22 4.26
N PRO A 31 -5.82 7.27 4.00
CA PRO A 31 -5.66 7.77 2.65
C PRO A 31 -4.82 6.80 1.82
N GLY A 32 -5.33 6.53 0.62
CA GLY A 32 -4.69 5.64 -0.32
C GLY A 32 -5.70 4.98 -1.24
N ARG A 33 -5.23 4.04 -2.04
CA ARG A 33 -6.09 3.19 -2.87
C ARG A 33 -5.41 1.91 -3.24
N LEU A 34 -6.20 0.88 -3.50
CA LEU A 34 -5.71 -0.35 -4.09
C LEU A 34 -5.33 -0.10 -5.56
N ILE A 35 -4.15 -0.56 -5.94
CA ILE A 35 -3.64 -0.55 -7.31
C ILE A 35 -3.18 -1.94 -7.70
N PRO A 36 -3.17 -2.25 -9.01
CA PRO A 36 -2.41 -3.40 -9.47
C PRO A 36 -0.92 -3.21 -9.11
N LEU A 37 -0.28 -4.31 -8.75
CA LEU A 37 1.12 -4.33 -8.35
C LEU A 37 2.00 -3.69 -9.44
N PRO A 38 2.81 -2.67 -9.11
CA PRO A 38 3.71 -2.07 -10.07
C PRO A 38 4.77 -3.08 -10.51
N ARG A 39 5.17 -3.04 -11.78
CA ARG A 39 6.17 -3.97 -12.35
C ARG A 39 7.55 -3.92 -11.67
N GLU A 40 7.83 -2.85 -10.95
CA GLU A 40 9.05 -2.68 -10.17
C GLU A 40 9.05 -3.51 -8.87
N ILE A 41 7.89 -3.99 -8.39
CA ILE A 41 7.76 -4.81 -7.19
C ILE A 41 7.16 -6.16 -7.59
N SER A 42 7.62 -7.24 -6.95
CA SER A 42 7.04 -8.58 -7.08
C SER A 42 6.37 -9.00 -5.77
N ALA A 43 5.10 -9.40 -5.83
CA ALA A 43 4.29 -9.83 -4.71
C ALA A 43 3.28 -10.90 -5.12
N GLY A 44 2.88 -11.74 -4.17
CA GLY A 44 2.13 -12.96 -4.43
C GLY A 44 0.76 -12.79 -5.08
N CYS A 45 0.02 -11.71 -4.76
CA CYS A 45 -1.38 -11.57 -5.22
C CYS A 45 -1.60 -10.62 -6.40
N GLY A 46 -0.58 -9.88 -6.85
CA GLY A 46 -0.72 -8.90 -7.94
C GLY A 46 -1.49 -7.61 -7.58
N LEU A 47 -1.85 -7.42 -6.31
CA LEU A 47 -2.46 -6.19 -5.79
C LEU A 47 -1.56 -5.54 -4.75
N ALA A 48 -1.63 -4.21 -4.68
CA ALA A 48 -0.90 -3.43 -3.72
C ALA A 48 -1.66 -2.17 -3.33
N TRP A 49 -1.43 -1.67 -2.12
CA TRP A 49 -2.04 -0.44 -1.64
C TRP A 49 -1.06 0.71 -1.81
N ARG A 50 -1.45 1.78 -2.50
CA ARG A 50 -0.60 2.97 -2.66
C ARG A 50 -0.99 4.05 -1.68
N MET A 51 0.00 4.71 -1.11
CA MET A 51 -0.15 5.92 -0.31
C MET A 51 1.10 6.80 -0.39
N ARG A 52 1.01 8.03 0.11
CA ARG A 52 2.17 8.92 0.21
C ARG A 52 3.03 8.52 1.40
N PRO A 53 4.35 8.72 1.34
CA PRO A 53 5.24 8.48 2.48
C PRO A 53 4.87 9.31 3.71
N GLU A 54 4.42 10.56 3.52
CA GLU A 54 3.97 11.45 4.60
C GLU A 54 2.76 10.88 5.36
N GLU A 55 1.84 10.24 4.63
CA GLU A 55 0.69 9.57 5.22
C GLU A 55 1.10 8.26 5.88
N TRP A 56 1.95 7.47 5.21
CA TRP A 56 2.45 6.23 5.77
C TRP A 56 3.15 6.45 7.11
N GLU A 57 3.94 7.50 7.26
CA GLU A 57 4.61 7.79 8.53
C GLU A 57 3.61 8.00 9.67
N GLN A 58 2.54 8.75 9.43
CA GLN A 58 1.46 8.97 10.40
C GLN A 58 0.63 7.71 10.70
N TRP A 59 0.43 6.85 9.69
CA TRP A 59 -0.41 5.67 9.80
C TRP A 59 0.35 4.41 10.18
N SER A 60 1.66 4.31 9.94
CA SER A 60 2.48 3.11 10.13
C SER A 60 2.40 2.55 11.55
N GLY A 61 2.23 3.42 12.56
CA GLY A 61 2.02 3.00 13.96
C GLY A 61 0.59 2.60 14.31
N ARG A 62 -0.39 2.91 13.46
CA ARG A 62 -1.82 2.55 13.60
C ARG A 62 -2.22 1.36 12.75
N VAL A 63 -1.45 1.09 11.69
CA VAL A 63 -1.67 -0.05 10.82
C VAL A 63 -1.11 -1.29 11.49
N ASP A 64 -1.90 -2.37 11.50
CA ASP A 64 -1.45 -3.67 11.92
C ASP A 64 -0.54 -4.31 10.85
N THR A 65 0.68 -4.67 11.24
CA THR A 65 1.66 -5.30 10.34
C THR A 65 1.20 -6.67 9.83
N SER A 66 0.18 -7.29 10.43
CA SER A 66 -0.32 -8.59 9.99
C SER A 66 -1.09 -8.55 8.67
N VAL A 67 -1.54 -7.37 8.21
CA VAL A 67 -2.44 -7.29 7.06
C VAL A 67 -1.69 -7.22 5.73
N TYR A 68 -0.47 -6.67 5.72
CA TYR A 68 0.37 -6.56 4.53
C TYR A 68 1.62 -7.42 4.66
N ASP A 69 2.17 -7.86 3.52
CA ASP A 69 3.37 -8.69 3.47
C ASP A 69 4.64 -7.85 3.57
N LYS A 70 4.72 -6.82 2.72
CA LYS A 70 5.89 -5.93 2.62
C LYS A 70 5.48 -4.52 2.28
N VAL A 71 6.28 -3.58 2.76
CA VAL A 71 6.19 -2.16 2.43
C VAL A 71 7.36 -1.81 1.53
N SER A 72 7.09 -1.18 0.40
CA SER A 72 8.10 -0.83 -0.60
C SER A 72 7.91 0.61 -1.06
N CYS A 73 9.00 1.36 -1.19
CA CYS A 73 8.98 2.71 -1.73
C CYS A 73 9.24 2.66 -3.24
N VAL A 74 8.32 3.16 -4.04
CA VAL A 74 8.43 3.25 -5.51
C VAL A 74 8.46 4.69 -5.97
N TRP A 75 9.15 4.94 -7.08
CA TRP A 75 9.32 6.26 -7.66
C TRP A 75 8.57 6.32 -8.99
N GLN A 76 7.28 6.71 -8.94
CA GLN A 76 6.39 6.73 -10.11
C GLN A 76 6.30 8.11 -10.77
#